data_AF-A0A4Q7U7P7-F1
#
_entry.id   AF-A0A4Q7U7P7-F1
#
_cell.length_a   1.000
_cell.length_b   1.000
_cell.length_c   1.000
_cell.angle_alpha   90.00
_cell.angle_beta   90.00
_cell.angle_gamma   90.00
#
_symmetry.space_group_name_H-M   'P 1'
#
loop_
_entity.id
_entity.type
_entity.pdbx_description
1 polymer ?
#
loop_
_entity_poly.entity_id
_entity_poly.type
_entity_poly.pdbx_seq_one_letter_code
_entity_poly.pdbx_strand_id
1 'polypeptide(L)'
;MPIPSSSIDTRPAPEPTDASPDWRHGAACRQVTPETFFPAAENGDSYDEQVTAAKAICHTCPVLKQCRAWSLLHLAYGVAGGLTERERSTLRRRQRRAHPRAAAAAHVAPVGEVAATATRRERRAAAVRYLAESRTSRDRAARQFHVSIRTIDRWLAEARASA
;
A
#
# COMPACT_ATOMS: atom_id res chain seq x y z
N MET A 1 -21.87 -39.29 -49.65
CA MET A 1 -21.86 -37.83 -49.47
C MET A 1 -21.04 -37.54 -48.21
N PRO A 2 -19.92 -36.80 -48.29
CA PRO A 2 -19.04 -36.56 -47.14
C PRO A 2 -19.60 -35.43 -46.24
N ILE A 3 -19.38 -35.58 -44.94
CA ILE A 3 -19.68 -34.59 -43.90
C ILE A 3 -18.65 -33.45 -44.03
N PRO A 4 -19.02 -32.16 -44.07
CA PRO A 4 -18.04 -31.09 -44.08
C PRO A 4 -17.36 -31.01 -42.70
N SER A 5 -16.04 -31.15 -42.68
CA SER A 5 -15.20 -30.88 -41.51
C SER A 5 -15.33 -29.41 -41.10
N SER A 6 -16.04 -29.15 -40.00
CA SER A 6 -15.95 -27.87 -39.30
C SER A 6 -14.57 -27.80 -38.63
N SER A 7 -13.64 -27.09 -39.26
CA SER A 7 -12.41 -26.64 -38.62
C SER A 7 -12.78 -25.77 -37.43
N ILE A 8 -12.58 -26.29 -36.22
CA ILE A 8 -12.62 -25.50 -35.00
C ILE A 8 -11.45 -24.54 -35.06
N ASP A 9 -11.74 -23.28 -35.35
CA ASP A 9 -10.78 -22.19 -35.33
C ASP A 9 -10.23 -22.06 -33.90
N THR A 10 -9.08 -22.68 -33.67
CA THR A 10 -8.36 -22.63 -32.39
C THR A 10 -7.54 -21.34 -32.36
N ARG A 11 -8.22 -20.19 -32.42
CA ARG A 11 -7.58 -18.93 -32.04
C ARG A 11 -7.42 -18.93 -30.52
N PRO A 12 -6.19 -18.79 -30.01
CA PRO A 12 -6.00 -18.59 -28.58
C PRO A 12 -6.80 -17.35 -28.16
N ALA A 13 -7.59 -17.49 -27.10
CA ALA A 13 -8.26 -16.35 -26.48
C ALA A 13 -7.21 -15.27 -26.15
N PRO A 14 -7.52 -13.97 -26.34
CA PRO A 14 -6.55 -12.92 -26.01
C PRO A 14 -6.13 -13.07 -24.54
N GLU A 15 -4.82 -13.06 -24.32
CA GLU A 15 -4.19 -13.04 -22.99
C GLU A 15 -4.93 -12.05 -22.08
N PRO A 16 -5.18 -12.38 -20.79
CA PRO A 16 -5.80 -11.46 -19.85
C PRO A 16 -4.83 -10.31 -19.56
N THR A 17 -4.80 -9.32 -20.46
CA THR A 17 -4.38 -7.98 -20.10
C THR A 17 -5.32 -7.54 -18.98
N ASP A 18 -4.75 -7.04 -17.89
CA ASP A 18 -5.45 -6.48 -16.73
C ASP A 18 -6.15 -5.16 -17.10
N ALA A 19 -6.76 -5.13 -18.29
CA ALA A 19 -7.40 -4.01 -18.97
C ALA A 19 -8.84 -3.83 -18.46
N SER A 20 -9.03 -3.98 -17.15
CA SER A 20 -10.16 -3.31 -16.53
C SER A 20 -9.98 -1.82 -16.82
N PRO A 21 -10.89 -1.16 -17.56
CA PRO A 21 -10.71 0.24 -17.91
C PRO A 21 -10.49 1.05 -16.63
N ASP A 22 -9.39 1.81 -16.56
CA ASP A 22 -9.04 2.59 -15.38
C ASP A 22 -10.26 3.45 -15.01
N TRP A 23 -10.83 3.19 -13.84
CA TRP A 23 -12.07 3.80 -13.34
C TRP A 23 -12.01 5.33 -13.37
N ARG A 24 -10.81 5.91 -13.33
CA ARG A 24 -10.61 7.36 -13.46
C ARG A 24 -11.16 7.92 -14.76
N HIS A 25 -11.25 7.11 -15.82
CA HIS A 25 -11.82 7.54 -17.09
C HIS A 25 -13.29 7.98 -16.96
N GLY A 26 -14.04 7.33 -16.06
CA GLY A 26 -15.44 7.66 -15.76
C GLY A 26 -15.62 8.74 -14.69
N ALA A 27 -14.57 9.45 -14.27
CA ALA A 27 -14.68 10.46 -13.22
C ALA A 27 -15.29 11.77 -13.74
N ALA A 28 -16.42 12.19 -13.16
CA ALA A 28 -17.12 13.43 -13.51
C ALA A 28 -16.25 14.68 -13.30
N CYS A 29 -15.33 14.66 -12.33
CA CYS A 29 -14.41 15.77 -12.07
C CYS A 29 -13.48 16.11 -13.24
N ARG A 30 -13.32 15.23 -14.24
CA ARG A 30 -12.53 15.52 -15.44
C ARG A 30 -13.13 16.61 -16.33
N GLN A 31 -14.43 16.88 -16.18
CA GLN A 31 -15.14 17.91 -16.92
C GLN A 31 -15.12 19.27 -16.20
N VAL A 32 -14.49 19.34 -15.02
CA VAL A 32 -14.42 20.54 -14.18
C VAL A 32 -12.96 20.93 -13.98
N THR A 33 -12.71 22.21 -13.71
CA THR A 33 -11.36 22.72 -13.45
C THR A 33 -10.77 22.10 -12.19
N PRO A 34 -9.48 21.72 -12.18
CA PRO A 34 -8.83 21.11 -11.02
C PRO A 34 -8.88 21.99 -9.76
N GLU A 35 -8.81 23.31 -9.93
CA GLU A 35 -8.76 24.31 -8.85
C GLU A 35 -10.01 24.26 -7.96
N THR A 36 -11.16 23.84 -8.49
CA THR A 36 -12.40 23.66 -7.72
C THR A 36 -12.22 22.66 -6.57
N PHE A 37 -11.30 21.70 -6.70
CA PHE A 37 -11.04 20.69 -5.68
C PHE A 37 -9.96 21.09 -4.67
N PHE A 38 -9.34 22.27 -4.83
CA PHE A 38 -8.32 22.80 -3.94
C PHE A 38 -8.77 24.17 -3.41
N PRO A 39 -9.55 24.21 -2.30
CA PRO A 39 -10.00 25.47 -1.72
C PRO A 39 -8.84 26.41 -1.43
N ALA A 40 -8.96 27.67 -1.85
CA ALA A 40 -7.93 28.68 -1.64
C ALA A 40 -8.01 29.28 -0.23
N ALA A 41 -9.21 29.32 0.35
CA ALA A 41 -9.40 29.68 1.75
C ALA A 41 -8.99 28.50 2.65
N GLU A 42 -8.42 28.77 3.82
CA GLU A 42 -8.06 27.71 4.77
C GLU A 42 -9.20 27.39 5.75
N ASN A 43 -10.01 28.40 6.12
CA ASN A 43 -11.08 28.29 7.13
C ASN A 43 -12.19 29.34 6.86
N GLY A 44 -13.32 29.19 7.57
CA GLY A 44 -14.45 30.13 7.53
C GLY A 44 -15.44 29.87 6.40
N ASP A 45 -16.43 30.74 6.27
CA ASP A 45 -17.57 30.55 5.35
C ASP A 45 -17.13 30.35 3.89
N SER A 46 -16.12 31.10 3.45
CA SER A 46 -15.57 30.95 2.08
C SER A 46 -14.93 29.58 1.84
N TYR A 47 -14.30 28.98 2.85
CA TYR A 47 -13.79 27.61 2.74
C TYR A 47 -14.94 26.60 2.68
N ASP A 48 -15.96 26.77 3.52
CA ASP A 48 -17.10 25.86 3.58
C ASP A 48 -17.92 25.90 2.28
N GLU A 49 -18.09 27.06 1.66
CA GLU A 49 -18.71 27.22 0.34
C GLU A 49 -17.92 26.49 -0.76
N GLN A 50 -16.60 26.70 -0.82
CA GLN A 50 -15.73 26.05 -1.80
C GLN A 50 -15.73 24.52 -1.63
N VAL A 51 -15.64 24.04 -0.40
CA VAL A 51 -15.70 22.61 -0.07
C VAL A 51 -17.06 22.02 -0.46
N THR A 52 -18.16 22.74 -0.19
CA THR A 52 -19.51 22.30 -0.53
C THR A 52 -19.68 22.18 -2.04
N ALA A 53 -19.20 23.16 -2.81
CA ALA A 53 -19.21 23.12 -4.27
C ALA A 53 -18.42 21.92 -4.81
N ALA A 54 -17.20 21.68 -4.31
CA ALA A 54 -16.38 20.54 -4.70
C ALA A 54 -17.02 19.19 -4.36
N LYS A 55 -17.63 19.10 -3.17
CA LYS A 55 -18.33 17.88 -2.72
C LYS A 55 -19.57 17.61 -3.56
N ALA A 56 -20.32 18.64 -3.97
CA ALA A 56 -21.49 18.47 -4.84
C ALA A 56 -21.13 17.74 -6.14
N ILE A 57 -20.01 18.09 -6.77
CA ILE A 57 -19.48 17.39 -7.96
C ILE A 57 -19.08 15.96 -7.63
N CYS A 58 -18.45 15.73 -6.48
CA CYS A 58 -18.10 14.37 -6.06
C CYS A 58 -19.35 13.48 -5.88
N HIS A 59 -20.45 14.03 -5.37
CA HIS A 59 -21.67 13.28 -5.09
C HIS A 59 -22.42 12.82 -6.35
N THR A 60 -22.22 13.51 -7.47
CA THR A 60 -22.77 13.09 -8.77
C THR A 60 -21.85 12.14 -9.54
N CYS A 61 -20.63 11.90 -9.04
CA CYS A 61 -19.62 11.11 -9.75
C CYS A 61 -19.90 9.59 -9.66
N PRO A 62 -19.98 8.87 -10.80
CA PRO A 62 -20.30 7.44 -10.82
C PRO A 62 -19.21 6.56 -10.18
N VAL A 63 -17.97 7.06 -10.13
CA VAL A 63 -16.81 6.36 -9.56
C VAL A 63 -16.44 6.83 -8.16
N LEU A 64 -17.39 7.47 -7.45
CA LEU A 64 -17.18 8.02 -6.11
C LEU A 64 -16.58 7.00 -5.12
N LYS A 65 -17.09 5.76 -5.13
CA LYS A 65 -16.64 4.71 -4.21
C LYS A 65 -15.18 4.31 -4.47
N GLN A 66 -14.83 4.07 -5.73
CA GLN A 66 -13.46 3.74 -6.15
C GLN A 66 -12.51 4.91 -5.85
N CYS A 67 -12.93 6.14 -6.19
CA CYS A 67 -12.19 7.37 -5.92
C CYS A 67 -11.91 7.54 -4.43
N ARG A 68 -12.91 7.36 -3.57
CA ARG A 68 -12.77 7.46 -2.11
C ARG A 68 -11.80 6.42 -1.54
N ALA A 69 -11.91 5.17 -1.98
CA ALA A 69 -10.99 4.12 -1.52
C ALA A 69 -9.55 4.44 -1.93
N TRP A 70 -9.34 4.85 -3.18
CA TRP A 70 -8.02 5.20 -3.68
C TRP A 70 -7.44 6.47 -3.02
N SER A 71 -8.26 7.50 -2.83
CA SER A 71 -7.86 8.80 -2.28
C SER A 71 -7.51 8.74 -0.79
N LEU A 72 -8.07 7.78 -0.04
CA LEU A 72 -7.69 7.53 1.34
C LEU A 72 -6.24 7.06 1.47
N LEU A 73 -5.75 6.30 0.48
CA LEU A 73 -4.41 5.70 0.48
C LEU A 73 -3.34 6.59 -0.17
N HIS A 74 -3.68 7.29 -1.26
CA HIS A 74 -2.68 7.92 -2.13
C HIS A 74 -2.68 9.45 -2.11
N LEU A 75 -3.80 10.08 -1.77
CA LEU A 75 -3.93 11.55 -1.86
C LEU A 75 -3.91 12.20 -0.47
N ALA A 76 -3.03 13.20 -0.34
CA ALA A 76 -2.86 13.98 0.89
C ALA A 76 -3.79 15.20 0.92
N TYR A 77 -3.76 16.02 -0.14
CA TYR A 77 -4.40 17.34 -0.19
C TYR A 77 -5.69 17.36 -1.02
N GLY A 78 -6.46 18.43 -0.87
CA GLY A 78 -7.66 18.73 -1.65
C GLY A 78 -8.90 17.89 -1.29
N VAL A 79 -9.99 18.15 -2.00
CA VAL A 79 -11.26 17.41 -1.93
C VAL A 79 -11.21 16.25 -2.92
N ALA A 80 -11.37 15.02 -2.42
CA ALA A 80 -11.37 13.83 -3.26
C ALA A 80 -12.29 12.76 -2.70
N GLY A 81 -13.05 12.08 -3.57
CA GLY A 81 -13.98 11.04 -3.14
C GLY A 81 -15.08 11.56 -2.20
N GLY A 82 -15.49 12.82 -2.35
CA GLY A 82 -16.47 13.49 -1.50
C GLY A 82 -15.98 13.75 -0.07
N LEU A 83 -14.67 13.80 0.14
CA LEU A 83 -14.06 14.05 1.44
C LEU A 83 -12.98 15.12 1.33
N THR A 84 -12.87 15.97 2.34
CA THR A 84 -11.75 16.91 2.50
C THR A 84 -10.49 16.16 2.96
N GLU A 85 -9.34 16.82 2.88
CA GLU A 85 -8.10 16.34 3.49
C GLU A 85 -8.28 16.01 4.98
N ARG A 86 -8.90 16.91 5.75
CA ARG A 86 -9.10 16.74 7.20
C ARG A 86 -9.99 15.55 7.53
N GLU A 87 -11.04 15.33 6.73
CA GLU A 87 -11.93 14.17 6.85
C GLU A 87 -11.18 12.86 6.55
N ARG A 88 -10.42 12.83 5.44
CA ARG A 88 -9.59 11.66 5.09
C ARG A 88 -8.52 11.36 6.13
N SER A 89 -7.86 12.39 6.65
CA SER A 89 -6.88 12.27 7.74
C SER A 89 -7.50 11.65 8.99
N THR A 90 -8.73 12.05 9.33
CA THR A 90 -9.49 11.49 10.45
C THR A 90 -9.90 10.05 10.21
N LEU A 91 -10.34 9.70 9.00
CA LEU A 91 -10.66 8.32 8.63
C LEU A 91 -9.43 7.41 8.67
N ARG A 92 -8.28 7.85 8.12
CA ARG A 92 -7.01 7.11 8.21
C ARG A 92 -6.63 6.83 9.66
N ARG A 93 -6.73 7.83 10.55
CA ARG A 93 -6.48 7.65 11.99
C ARG A 93 -7.43 6.64 12.63
N ARG A 94 -8.73 6.71 12.31
CA ARG A 94 -9.73 5.75 12.80
C ARG A 94 -9.46 4.33 12.34
N GLN A 95 -9.13 4.13 11.06
CA GLN A 95 -8.77 2.81 10.51
C GLN A 95 -7.53 2.22 11.19
N ARG A 96 -6.50 3.04 11.44
CA ARG A 96 -5.31 2.61 12.20
C ARG A 96 -5.64 2.18 13.62
N ARG A 97 -6.58 2.86 14.29
CA ARG A 97 -7.03 2.51 15.65
C ARG A 97 -7.93 1.27 15.68
N ALA A 98 -8.80 1.10 14.69
CA ALA A 98 -9.73 -0.03 14.61
C ALA A 98 -9.03 -1.35 14.22
N HIS A 99 -7.95 -1.27 13.42
CA HIS A 99 -7.17 -2.43 13.00
C HIS A 99 -5.69 -2.27 13.35
N PRO A 100 -5.31 -2.31 14.63
CA PRO A 100 -3.93 -2.10 15.06
C PRO A 100 -2.98 -3.17 14.48
N ARG A 101 -3.45 -4.42 14.28
CA ARG A 101 -2.67 -5.48 13.61
C ARG A 101 -2.43 -5.21 12.12
N ALA A 102 -3.36 -4.57 11.40
CA ALA A 102 -3.19 -4.21 9.99
C ALA A 102 -2.32 -2.94 9.82
N ALA A 103 -2.44 -1.98 10.73
CA ALA A 103 -1.54 -0.81 10.78
C ALA A 103 -0.10 -1.20 11.13
N ALA A 104 0.07 -2.23 11.99
CA ALA A 104 1.37 -2.86 12.23
C ALA A 104 1.88 -3.62 10.98
N ALA A 105 1.00 -4.31 10.24
CA ALA A 105 1.38 -5.00 9.00
C ALA A 105 1.80 -4.06 7.86
N ALA A 106 1.28 -2.82 7.83
CA ALA A 106 1.70 -1.79 6.87
C ALA A 106 3.11 -1.21 7.17
N HIS A 107 3.64 -1.43 8.38
CA HIS A 107 5.03 -1.20 8.75
C HIS A 107 5.75 -2.56 8.86
N VAL A 108 5.93 -3.25 7.73
CA VAL A 108 6.75 -4.47 7.57
C VAL A 108 6.39 -5.60 8.55
N ALA A 109 5.51 -6.50 8.10
CA ALA A 109 5.39 -7.82 8.71
C ALA A 109 6.64 -8.66 8.38
N PRO A 110 7.37 -9.22 9.37
CA PRO A 110 8.45 -10.15 9.08
C PRO A 110 7.87 -11.51 8.68
N VAL A 111 8.27 -12.00 7.51
CA VAL A 111 8.14 -13.40 7.11
C VAL A 111 9.16 -14.21 7.90
N GLY A 112 8.71 -15.22 8.63
CA GLY A 112 9.56 -16.23 9.27
C GLY A 112 9.49 -16.23 10.80
N GLU A 113 8.80 -17.23 11.32
CA GLU A 113 8.66 -17.53 12.75
C GLU A 113 10.00 -17.97 13.36
N VAL A 114 10.73 -17.02 13.92
CA VAL A 114 11.57 -17.29 15.10
C VAL A 114 10.92 -16.53 16.25
N ALA A 115 10.05 -17.28 16.95
CA ALA A 115 9.32 -16.98 18.18
C ALA A 115 9.14 -15.48 18.48
N ALA A 116 7.90 -15.00 18.33
CA ALA A 116 7.48 -13.65 18.72
C ALA A 116 7.86 -13.25 20.17
N THR A 117 8.29 -14.21 21.00
CA THR A 117 8.74 -14.07 22.39
C THR A 117 10.26 -14.07 22.60
N ALA A 118 11.08 -14.31 21.57
CA ALA A 118 12.54 -14.43 21.73
C ALA A 118 13.20 -13.09 22.06
N THR A 119 14.04 -13.11 23.09
CA THR A 119 14.87 -12.00 23.57
C THR A 119 15.91 -11.57 22.52
N ARG A 120 16.44 -10.35 22.66
CA ARG A 120 17.49 -9.82 21.78
C ARG A 120 18.74 -10.71 21.74
N ARG A 121 19.07 -11.36 22.86
CA ARG A 121 20.20 -12.30 22.96
C ARG A 121 19.96 -13.57 22.14
N GLU A 122 18.76 -14.14 22.22
CA GLU A 122 18.38 -15.34 21.48
C GLU A 122 18.33 -15.10 19.96
N ARG A 123 17.80 -13.94 19.54
CA ARG A 123 17.79 -13.55 18.12
C ARG A 123 19.19 -13.38 17.55
N ARG A 124 20.12 -12.78 18.32
CA ARG A 124 21.53 -12.65 17.93
C ARG A 124 22.19 -14.02 17.80
N ALA A 125 21.98 -14.93 18.74
CA ALA A 125 22.55 -16.28 18.69
C ALA A 125 22.02 -17.10 17.49
N ALA A 126 20.74 -16.97 17.15
CA ALA A 126 20.17 -17.59 15.95
C ALA A 126 20.77 -17.04 14.66
N ALA A 127 20.95 -15.71 14.55
CA ALA A 127 21.53 -15.08 13.37
C ALA A 127 23.01 -15.45 13.16
N VAL A 128 23.79 -15.53 14.24
CA VAL A 128 25.20 -15.93 14.18
C VAL A 128 25.35 -17.39 13.76
N ARG A 129 24.54 -18.31 14.33
CA ARG A 129 24.54 -19.72 13.91
C ARG A 129 24.15 -19.90 12.45
N TYR A 130 23.09 -19.21 12.00
CA TYR A 130 22.65 -19.25 10.61
C TYR A 130 23.76 -18.86 9.62
N LEU A 131 24.56 -17.84 9.96
CA LEU A 131 25.71 -17.39 9.16
C LEU A 131 26.92 -18.32 9.21
N ALA A 132 27.09 -19.08 10.29
CA ALA A 132 28.18 -20.05 10.45
C ALA A 132 27.88 -21.39 9.75
N GLU A 133 26.63 -21.83 9.81
CA GLU A 133 26.17 -23.12 9.28
C GLU A 133 25.85 -23.04 7.78
N SER A 134 25.31 -21.91 7.33
CA SER A 134 25.00 -21.67 5.93
C SER A 134 26.12 -20.82 5.32
N ARG A 135 26.70 -21.20 4.17
CA ARG A 135 27.62 -20.35 3.38
C ARG A 135 26.88 -19.14 2.75
N THR A 136 26.13 -18.41 3.57
CA THR A 136 25.17 -17.40 3.19
C THR A 136 25.78 -16.02 3.35
N SER A 137 25.47 -15.10 2.42
CA SER A 137 25.96 -13.72 2.48
C SER A 137 25.34 -12.94 3.65
N ARG A 138 26.08 -11.95 4.15
CA ARG A 138 25.62 -11.06 5.25
C ARG A 138 24.32 -10.33 4.90
N ASP A 139 24.14 -9.95 3.63
CA ASP A 139 22.92 -9.33 3.12
C ASP A 139 21.69 -10.24 3.24
N ARG A 140 21.85 -11.53 2.91
CA ARG A 140 20.76 -12.51 3.01
C ARG A 140 20.38 -12.77 4.47
N ALA A 141 21.34 -12.80 5.39
CA ALA A 141 21.05 -12.89 6.82
C ALA A 141 20.37 -11.62 7.36
N ALA A 142 20.78 -10.43 6.91
CA ALA A 142 20.13 -9.18 7.28
C ALA A 142 18.63 -9.19 6.91
N ARG A 143 18.29 -9.66 5.70
CA ARG A 143 16.90 -9.83 5.24
C ARG A 143 16.15 -10.89 6.03
N GLN A 144 16.76 -12.05 6.28
CA GLN A 144 16.13 -13.16 7.01
C GLN A 144 15.76 -12.79 8.46
N PHE A 145 16.64 -12.05 9.14
CA PHE A 145 16.44 -11.66 10.54
C PHE A 145 15.82 -10.26 10.70
N HIS A 146 15.45 -9.61 9.59
CA HIS A 146 14.84 -8.28 9.58
C HIS A 146 15.64 -7.24 10.35
N VAL A 147 16.96 -7.26 10.17
CA VAL A 147 17.92 -6.31 10.77
C VAL A 147 18.81 -5.70 9.70
N SER A 148 19.44 -4.57 10.01
CA SER A 148 20.38 -3.94 9.07
C SER A 148 21.66 -4.76 8.91
N ILE A 149 22.30 -4.69 7.74
CA ILE A 149 23.59 -5.33 7.49
C ILE A 149 24.66 -4.91 8.52
N ARG A 150 24.64 -3.64 8.95
CA ARG A 150 25.51 -3.13 10.03
C ARG A 150 25.27 -3.81 11.38
N THR A 151 24.04 -4.26 11.65
CA THR A 151 23.71 -4.98 12.89
C THR A 151 24.28 -6.38 12.86
N ILE A 152 24.21 -7.06 11.70
CA ILE A 152 24.86 -8.34 11.47
C ILE A 152 26.39 -8.21 11.61
N ASP A 153 27.00 -7.20 10.98
CA ASP A 153 28.44 -6.96 11.07
C ASP A 153 28.91 -6.75 12.52
N ARG A 154 28.16 -5.95 13.30
CA ARG A 154 28.42 -5.77 14.73
C ARG A 154 28.33 -7.09 15.50
N TRP A 155 27.30 -7.90 15.27
CA TRP A 155 27.14 -9.18 15.97
C TRP A 155 28.26 -10.18 15.64
N LEU A 156 28.73 -10.19 14.39
CA LEU A 156 29.87 -11.00 13.96
C LEU A 156 31.18 -10.52 14.61
N ALA A 157 31.41 -9.20 14.68
CA ALA A 157 32.58 -8.63 15.35
C ALA A 157 32.60 -9.00 16.84
N GLU A 158 31.46 -8.85 17.52
CA GLU A 158 31.32 -9.23 18.93
C GLU A 158 31.47 -10.74 19.16
N ALA A 159 31.01 -11.59 18.22
CA ALA A 159 31.17 -13.05 18.31
C ALA A 159 32.63 -13.49 18.14
N ARG A 160 33.37 -12.87 17.21
CA ARG A 160 34.81 -13.11 17.03
C ARG A 160 35.64 -12.65 18.23
N ALA A 161 35.20 -11.61 18.93
CA ALA A 161 35.84 -11.14 20.16
C ALA A 161 35.53 -12.01 21.39
N SER A 162 34.53 -12.89 21.29
CA SER A 162 34.10 -13.79 22.39
C SER A 162 34.56 -15.25 22.18
N ALA A 163 35.35 -15.51 21.15
CA ALA A 163 35.92 -16.81 20.79
C ALA A 163 37.43 -16.80 21.05
#